data_AF-A0A0F9CUU2-F1
#
_entry.id   AF-A0A0F9CUU2-F1
#
_cell.length_a   1.000
_cell.length_b   1.000
_cell.length_c   1.000
_cell.angle_alpha   90.00
_cell.angle_beta   90.00
_cell.angle_gamma   90.00
#
_symmetry.space_group_name_H-M   'P 1'
#
loop_
_entity.id
_entity.type
_entity.pdbx_description
1 polymer ?
#
loop_
_entity_poly.entity_id
_entity_poly.type
_entity_poly.pdbx_seq_one_letter_code
_entity_poly.pdbx_strand_id
1 'polypeptide(L)'
;MKRLPILKIAFALLFLFLFTFAPLRLGVSPIATAHAAGSSNSYSIQWGESRTGRMAVVTWVWVADSSNATVPDSALSTTHAGLLKYFFADMGETIPGGVTAPTALYDVTLEDDNDMDVFGGKLTNRSDTAKEQVLPAIGGALGDRPIHSGLTLKIANNSVNDATGTVIITFIK
;
A
#
# COMPACT_ATOMS: atom_id res chain seq x y z
N MET A 1 42.55 -36.44 -66.26
CA MET A 1 43.43 -35.28 -66.55
C MET A 1 43.01 -34.64 -67.88
N LYS A 2 42.42 -33.45 -67.84
CA LYS A 2 42.15 -32.56 -68.99
C LYS A 2 42.21 -31.11 -68.50
N ARG A 3 42.63 -30.20 -69.38
CA ARG A 3 43.35 -28.93 -69.17
C ARG A 3 42.49 -27.73 -68.71
N LEU A 4 43.17 -26.76 -68.05
CA LEU A 4 42.87 -25.32 -67.83
C LEU A 4 42.41 -24.56 -69.12
N PRO A 5 41.85 -23.30 -69.14
CA PRO A 5 42.32 -22.09 -68.39
C PRO A 5 41.37 -20.86 -68.11
N ILE A 6 41.81 -20.02 -67.16
CA ILE A 6 41.96 -18.53 -67.09
C ILE A 6 41.06 -17.58 -67.92
N LEU A 7 40.41 -16.59 -67.25
CA LEU A 7 40.12 -15.20 -67.71
C LEU A 7 39.79 -14.32 -66.46
N LYS A 8 40.61 -13.44 -65.86
CA LYS A 8 41.24 -12.13 -66.18
C LYS A 8 40.28 -10.92 -66.40
N ILE A 9 40.54 -9.84 -65.61
CA ILE A 9 40.27 -8.37 -65.80
C ILE A 9 38.96 -7.86 -65.13
N ALA A 10 38.81 -6.75 -64.39
CA ALA A 10 39.52 -5.47 -64.12
C ALA A 10 38.94 -4.83 -62.81
N PHE A 11 39.66 -4.15 -61.89
CA PHE A 11 40.18 -2.75 -61.86
C PHE A 11 39.43 -1.81 -60.86
N ALA A 12 40.14 -1.48 -59.76
CA ALA A 12 40.19 -0.27 -58.91
C ALA A 12 38.95 0.61 -58.60
N LEU A 13 38.77 0.93 -57.30
CA LEU A 13 38.78 2.33 -56.82
C LEU A 13 39.01 2.39 -55.29
N LEU A 14 40.07 3.09 -54.87
CA LEU A 14 40.43 3.39 -53.49
C LEU A 14 39.91 4.81 -53.16
N PHE A 15 39.04 4.96 -52.16
CA PHE A 15 38.64 6.26 -51.63
C PHE A 15 38.92 6.33 -50.13
N LEU A 16 39.86 7.19 -49.78
CA LEU A 16 40.26 7.56 -48.43
C LEU A 16 39.30 8.63 -47.92
N PHE A 17 38.61 8.38 -46.80
CA PHE A 17 37.82 9.41 -46.10
C PHE A 17 38.36 9.60 -44.68
N LEU A 18 38.93 10.77 -44.44
CA LEU A 18 39.23 11.30 -43.11
C LEU A 18 37.90 11.53 -42.36
N PHE A 19 37.77 10.97 -41.15
CA PHE A 19 36.77 11.44 -40.17
C PHE A 19 37.49 12.01 -38.95
N THR A 20 37.28 13.30 -38.73
CA THR A 20 37.70 14.05 -37.55
C THR A 20 36.88 13.62 -36.33
N PHE A 21 37.57 13.25 -35.25
CA PHE A 21 36.98 12.90 -33.96
C PHE A 21 36.36 14.15 -33.29
N ALA A 22 35.07 14.09 -32.99
CA ALA A 22 34.45 14.91 -31.95
C ALA A 22 34.38 14.08 -30.66
N PRO A 23 34.79 14.62 -29.48
CA PRO A 23 34.70 13.87 -28.24
C PRO A 23 33.23 13.78 -27.78
N LEU A 24 32.72 12.56 -27.70
CA LEU A 24 31.41 12.25 -27.14
C LEU A 24 31.44 12.51 -25.62
N ARG A 25 30.82 13.59 -25.15
CA ARG A 25 30.55 13.78 -23.72
C ARG A 25 29.45 12.81 -23.29
N LEU A 26 29.84 11.72 -22.64
CA LEU A 26 28.93 10.86 -21.88
C LEU A 26 28.45 11.65 -20.66
N GLY A 27 27.34 12.37 -20.83
CA GLY A 27 26.55 12.82 -19.70
C GLY A 27 25.96 11.59 -19.03
N VAL A 28 26.51 11.19 -17.89
CA VAL A 28 25.83 10.25 -17.00
C VAL A 28 24.64 11.02 -16.43
N SER A 29 23.48 10.87 -17.05
CA SER A 29 22.22 11.24 -16.39
C SER A 29 22.18 10.45 -15.08
N PRO A 30 21.97 11.08 -13.92
CA PRO A 30 21.70 10.31 -12.72
C PRO A 30 20.50 9.41 -13.02
N ILE A 31 20.69 8.10 -12.88
CA ILE A 31 19.58 7.18 -12.72
C ILE A 31 18.99 7.56 -11.37
N ALA A 32 18.08 8.53 -11.38
CA ALA A 32 17.09 8.61 -10.35
C ALA A 32 16.31 7.31 -10.48
N THR A 33 16.60 6.36 -9.60
CA THR A 33 15.67 5.28 -9.32
C THR A 33 14.42 5.99 -8.81
N ALA A 34 13.46 6.22 -9.70
CA ALA A 34 12.15 6.68 -9.30
C ALA A 34 11.67 5.67 -8.26
N HIS A 35 11.61 6.08 -6.99
CA HIS A 35 10.75 5.38 -6.05
C HIS A 35 9.39 5.32 -6.72
N ALA A 36 8.84 4.12 -6.90
CA ALA A 36 7.53 3.99 -7.48
C ALA A 36 6.58 4.85 -6.64
N ALA A 37 6.00 5.87 -7.27
CA ALA A 37 4.84 6.57 -6.74
C ALA A 37 3.77 5.51 -6.49
N GLY A 38 3.41 5.29 -5.24
CA GLY A 38 2.48 4.22 -4.90
C GLY A 38 1.91 4.45 -3.53
N SER A 39 0.76 5.11 -3.47
CA SER A 39 -0.12 4.96 -2.33
C SER A 39 -0.57 3.50 -2.22
N SER A 40 -0.75 3.02 -1.00
CA SER A 40 -1.23 1.67 -0.76
C SER A 40 -2.00 1.58 0.54
N ASN A 41 -2.90 0.61 0.62
CA ASN A 41 -3.60 0.25 1.83
C ASN A 41 -3.88 -1.25 1.76
N SER A 42 -2.95 -2.04 2.27
CA SER A 42 -2.95 -3.50 2.15
C SER A 42 -3.25 -4.12 3.50
N TYR A 43 -3.92 -5.28 3.50
CA TYR A 43 -4.25 -5.96 4.74
C TYR A 43 -3.77 -7.40 4.76
N SER A 44 -3.59 -7.92 5.97
CA SER A 44 -3.38 -9.34 6.26
C SER A 44 -4.32 -9.76 7.38
N ILE A 45 -4.66 -11.04 7.42
CA ILE A 45 -5.48 -11.62 8.48
C ILE A 45 -4.75 -12.79 9.14
N GLN A 46 -4.75 -12.81 10.45
CA GLN A 46 -4.22 -13.91 11.26
C GLN A 46 -5.36 -14.52 12.07
N TRP A 47 -5.47 -15.84 12.00
CA TRP A 47 -6.48 -16.60 12.74
C TRP A 47 -5.83 -17.26 13.95
N GLY A 48 -6.52 -17.23 15.09
CA GLY A 48 -6.05 -17.85 16.32
C GLY A 48 -7.19 -18.45 17.14
N GLU A 49 -6.82 -19.22 18.13
CA GLU A 49 -7.71 -19.71 19.17
C GLU A 49 -7.24 -19.13 20.51
N SER A 50 -8.18 -18.58 21.28
CA SER A 50 -7.97 -18.22 22.67
C SER A 50 -8.63 -19.27 23.57
N ARG A 51 -8.43 -19.15 24.89
CA ARG A 51 -9.16 -19.98 25.86
C ARG A 51 -10.68 -19.77 25.81
N THR A 52 -11.13 -18.66 25.24
CA THR A 52 -12.52 -18.21 25.26
C THR A 52 -13.20 -18.32 23.90
N GLY A 53 -12.47 -18.59 22.81
CA GLY A 53 -13.08 -18.74 21.49
C GLY A 53 -12.09 -18.59 20.33
N ARG A 54 -12.63 -18.42 19.13
CA ARG A 54 -11.83 -18.09 17.95
C ARG A 54 -11.57 -16.60 17.89
N MET A 55 -10.38 -16.23 17.45
CA MET A 55 -9.98 -14.83 17.25
C MET A 55 -9.46 -14.63 15.84
N ALA A 56 -9.63 -13.41 15.33
CA ALA A 56 -8.98 -12.97 14.12
C ALA A 56 -8.34 -11.60 14.37
N VAL A 57 -7.14 -11.39 13.85
CA VAL A 57 -6.48 -10.09 13.86
C VAL A 57 -6.29 -9.67 12.42
N VAL A 58 -6.90 -8.54 12.04
CA VAL A 58 -6.72 -7.95 10.72
C VAL A 58 -5.80 -6.75 10.86
N THR A 59 -4.69 -6.77 10.14
CA THR A 59 -3.69 -5.72 10.15
C THR A 59 -3.65 -5.06 8.78
N TRP A 60 -4.00 -3.77 8.73
CA TRP A 60 -3.79 -2.91 7.58
C TRP A 60 -2.49 -2.14 7.72
N VAL A 61 -1.70 -2.11 6.65
CA VAL A 61 -0.51 -1.28 6.48
C VAL A 61 -0.76 -0.36 5.29
N TRP A 62 -0.65 0.94 5.52
CA TRP A 62 -0.94 1.95 4.52
C TRP A 62 0.23 2.91 4.30
N VAL A 63 0.29 3.45 3.09
CA VAL A 63 1.24 4.46 2.61
C VAL A 63 0.46 5.51 1.84
N ALA A 64 0.61 6.78 2.21
CA ALA A 64 0.00 7.91 1.52
C ALA A 64 0.73 8.20 0.20
N ASP A 65 -0.01 8.74 -0.76
CA ASP A 65 0.50 9.10 -2.07
C ASP A 65 1.58 10.18 -1.96
N SER A 66 2.65 10.02 -2.75
CA SER A 66 3.78 10.95 -2.75
C SER A 66 3.48 12.32 -3.36
N SER A 67 2.37 12.45 -4.11
CA SER A 67 1.98 13.67 -4.82
C SER A 67 0.86 14.45 -4.14
N ASN A 68 -0.05 13.76 -3.44
CA ASN A 68 -1.25 14.39 -2.89
C ASN A 68 -1.63 13.93 -1.46
N ALA A 69 -0.78 13.15 -0.80
CA ALA A 69 -0.97 12.66 0.58
C ALA A 69 -2.25 11.82 0.82
N THR A 70 -2.95 11.37 -0.22
CA THR A 70 -4.14 10.54 -0.08
C THR A 70 -3.80 9.06 0.10
N VAL A 71 -4.69 8.31 0.74
CA VAL A 71 -4.57 6.86 0.93
C VAL A 71 -5.78 6.20 0.27
N PRO A 72 -5.61 5.17 -0.57
CA PRO A 72 -6.75 4.46 -1.15
C PRO A 72 -7.50 3.64 -0.08
N ASP A 73 -8.80 3.47 -0.27
CA ASP A 73 -9.62 2.60 0.57
C ASP A 73 -9.18 1.13 0.44
N SER A 74 -9.33 0.36 1.52
CA SER A 74 -8.97 -1.06 1.57
C SER A 74 -10.10 -1.94 2.07
N ALA A 75 -10.81 -2.55 1.12
CA ALA A 75 -11.87 -3.51 1.39
C ALA A 75 -11.31 -4.91 1.66
N LEU A 76 -11.91 -5.62 2.61
CA LEU A 76 -11.69 -7.05 2.76
C LEU A 76 -12.16 -7.80 1.50
N SER A 77 -11.51 -8.92 1.21
CA SER A 77 -12.00 -9.84 0.18
C SER A 77 -13.34 -10.43 0.60
N THR A 78 -14.16 -10.83 -0.38
CA THR A 78 -15.44 -11.51 -0.12
C THR A 78 -15.26 -12.77 0.73
N THR A 79 -14.15 -13.50 0.54
CA THR A 79 -13.77 -14.65 1.37
C THR A 79 -13.52 -14.25 2.82
N HIS A 80 -12.68 -13.23 3.07
CA HIS A 80 -12.37 -12.80 4.44
C HIS A 80 -13.56 -12.17 5.16
N ALA A 81 -14.37 -11.37 4.45
CA ALA A 81 -15.63 -10.84 4.96
C ALA A 81 -16.59 -11.97 5.36
N GLY A 82 -16.69 -13.02 4.54
CA GLY A 82 -17.51 -14.20 4.86
C GLY A 82 -17.03 -14.96 6.11
N LEU A 83 -15.72 -15.04 6.33
CA LEU A 83 -15.15 -15.70 7.51
C LEU A 83 -15.30 -14.89 8.81
N LEU A 84 -15.29 -13.56 8.72
CA LEU A 84 -15.51 -12.66 9.85
C LEU A 84 -16.99 -12.44 10.19
N LYS A 85 -17.91 -12.93 9.34
CA LYS A 85 -19.33 -12.84 9.62
C LYS A 85 -19.66 -13.50 10.97
N TYR A 86 -20.36 -12.76 11.81
CA TYR A 86 -20.72 -13.11 13.20
C TYR A 86 -19.56 -13.12 14.21
N PHE A 87 -18.38 -12.61 13.84
CA PHE A 87 -17.43 -12.15 14.85
C PHE A 87 -17.86 -10.78 15.36
N PHE A 88 -17.35 -10.39 16.52
CA PHE A 88 -17.45 -9.07 17.08
C PHE A 88 -16.12 -8.35 16.91
N ALA A 89 -16.14 -7.12 16.40
CA ALA A 89 -14.99 -6.23 16.51
C ALA A 89 -14.84 -5.82 17.98
N ASP A 90 -13.69 -6.10 18.58
CA ASP A 90 -13.41 -5.92 20.00
C ASP A 90 -12.53 -4.69 20.23
N MET A 91 -11.40 -4.61 19.53
CA MET A 91 -10.42 -3.54 19.72
C MET A 91 -9.82 -3.09 18.41
N GLY A 92 -9.59 -1.78 18.30
CA GLY A 92 -8.84 -1.16 17.21
C GLY A 92 -7.61 -0.44 17.74
N GLU A 93 -6.47 -0.65 17.09
CA GLU A 93 -5.20 -0.02 17.41
C GLU A 93 -4.69 0.77 16.22
N THR A 94 -4.09 1.94 16.48
CA THR A 94 -3.45 2.78 15.45
C THR A 94 -2.02 3.07 15.83
N ILE A 95 -1.12 2.85 14.88
CA ILE A 95 0.31 3.04 15.04
C ILE A 95 0.78 3.94 13.89
N PRO A 96 1.10 5.22 14.14
CA PRO A 96 1.67 6.09 13.11
C PRO A 96 3.07 5.62 12.72
N GLY A 97 3.46 5.90 11.47
CA GLY A 97 4.78 5.61 10.94
C GLY A 97 5.90 6.31 11.70
N GLY A 98 7.05 5.65 11.84
CA GLY A 98 8.17 6.17 12.62
C GLY A 98 9.05 7.21 11.91
N VAL A 99 9.11 7.18 10.57
CA VAL A 99 9.95 8.09 9.76
C VAL A 99 9.10 9.17 9.11
N THR A 100 8.06 8.76 8.38
CA THR A 100 7.06 9.64 7.77
C THR A 100 5.72 9.38 8.45
N ALA A 101 5.46 10.12 9.52
CA ALA A 101 4.20 10.07 10.25
C ALA A 101 3.08 10.81 9.51
N PRO A 102 1.80 10.45 9.73
CA PRO A 102 0.67 11.22 9.23
C PRO A 102 0.57 12.62 9.82
N THR A 103 -0.35 13.43 9.30
CA THR A 103 -0.80 14.64 9.99
C THR A 103 -1.41 14.31 11.35
N ALA A 104 -1.07 15.08 12.38
CA ALA A 104 -1.75 14.97 13.68
C ALA A 104 -3.26 15.11 13.52
N LEU A 105 -4.01 14.29 14.26
CA LEU A 105 -5.47 14.20 14.15
C LEU A 105 -5.95 13.64 12.80
N TYR A 106 -5.17 12.77 12.16
CA TYR A 106 -5.67 12.00 11.02
C TYR A 106 -6.81 11.07 11.45
N ASP A 107 -7.67 10.73 10.50
CA ASP A 107 -8.86 9.93 10.78
C ASP A 107 -8.72 8.53 10.22
N VAL A 108 -9.17 7.55 11.00
CA VAL A 108 -9.35 6.16 10.58
C VAL A 108 -10.83 5.82 10.72
N THR A 109 -11.40 5.19 9.70
CA THR A 109 -12.77 4.65 9.75
C THR A 109 -12.79 3.23 9.22
N LEU A 110 -13.60 2.38 9.83
CA LEU A 110 -13.83 1.02 9.37
C LEU A 110 -15.32 0.89 9.08
N GLU A 111 -15.70 1.04 7.82
CA GLU A 111 -17.10 1.04 7.41
C GLU A 111 -17.55 -0.37 6.99
N ASP A 112 -18.80 -0.67 7.26
CA ASP A 112 -19.45 -1.86 6.71
C ASP A 112 -20.13 -1.56 5.35
N ASP A 113 -20.69 -2.58 4.71
CA ASP A 113 -21.40 -2.43 3.43
C ASP A 113 -22.64 -1.47 3.47
N ASN A 114 -23.04 -0.96 4.64
CA ASN A 114 -24.11 0.04 4.79
C ASN A 114 -23.55 1.43 5.16
N ASP A 115 -22.24 1.66 4.94
CA ASP A 115 -21.52 2.89 5.27
C ASP A 115 -21.54 3.23 6.78
N MET A 116 -21.76 2.24 7.64
CA MET A 116 -21.76 2.43 9.10
C MET A 116 -20.37 2.19 9.67
N ASP A 117 -19.80 3.19 10.35
CA ASP A 117 -18.52 3.06 11.06
C ASP A 117 -18.63 2.07 12.23
N VAL A 118 -17.88 0.96 12.15
CA VAL A 118 -17.75 -0.06 13.18
C VAL A 118 -17.35 0.52 14.51
N PHE A 119 -16.50 1.54 14.53
CA PHE A 119 -16.01 2.12 15.77
C PHE A 119 -16.82 3.33 16.25
N GLY A 120 -17.87 3.73 15.54
CA GLY A 120 -18.75 4.84 15.94
C GLY A 120 -17.98 6.14 16.16
N GLY A 121 -17.01 6.44 15.28
CA GLY A 121 -16.14 7.60 15.32
C GLY A 121 -14.95 7.46 16.27
N LYS A 122 -14.82 6.36 17.03
CA LYS A 122 -13.73 6.19 18.01
C LYS A 122 -12.35 6.07 17.39
N LEU A 123 -12.22 5.86 16.09
CA LEU A 123 -10.96 5.82 15.35
C LEU A 123 -10.57 7.16 14.68
N THR A 124 -11.34 8.23 14.89
CA THR A 124 -11.04 9.60 14.41
C THR A 124 -10.01 10.33 15.28
N ASN A 125 -9.35 11.37 14.76
CA ASN A 125 -8.41 12.22 15.52
C ASN A 125 -7.25 11.45 16.17
N ARG A 126 -6.54 10.64 15.39
CA ARG A 126 -5.39 9.84 15.84
C ARG A 126 -4.13 10.65 15.97
N SER A 127 -3.25 10.22 16.87
CA SER A 127 -1.93 10.80 17.06
C SER A 127 -0.97 10.43 15.93
N ASP A 128 -0.21 11.41 15.46
CA ASP A 128 0.92 11.24 14.54
C ASP A 128 2.17 10.64 15.21
N THR A 129 2.18 10.52 16.54
CA THR A 129 3.37 10.11 17.30
C THR A 129 3.09 9.00 18.31
N ALA A 130 1.91 9.00 18.93
CA ALA A 130 1.53 8.00 19.92
C ALA A 130 0.86 6.78 19.26
N LYS A 131 1.08 5.61 19.87
CA LYS A 131 0.26 4.43 19.61
C LYS A 131 -1.00 4.52 20.45
N GLU A 132 -2.14 4.21 19.85
CA GLU A 132 -3.44 4.36 20.50
C GLU A 132 -4.27 3.10 20.32
N GLN A 133 -5.18 2.86 21.26
CA GLN A 133 -6.15 1.76 21.21
C GLN A 133 -7.53 2.27 21.60
N VAL A 134 -8.57 1.73 20.99
CA VAL A 134 -9.97 2.08 21.25
C VAL A 134 -10.88 0.87 21.16
N LEU A 135 -11.98 0.92 21.89
CA LEU A 135 -13.12 0.01 21.72
C LEU A 135 -14.14 0.63 20.77
N PRO A 136 -14.94 -0.18 20.05
CA PRO A 136 -16.08 0.33 19.30
C PRO A 136 -17.10 1.03 20.21
N ALA A 137 -17.88 1.93 19.61
CA ALA A 137 -18.97 2.61 20.30
C ALA A 137 -20.28 2.50 19.53
N ILE A 138 -21.33 2.00 20.19
CA ILE A 138 -22.67 1.84 19.61
C ILE A 138 -23.62 2.76 20.37
N GLY A 139 -24.17 3.77 19.70
CA GLY A 139 -25.01 4.78 20.36
C GLY A 139 -24.29 5.56 21.47
N GLY A 140 -22.96 5.65 21.40
CA GLY A 140 -22.11 6.33 22.39
C GLY A 140 -21.63 5.44 23.56
N ALA A 141 -22.18 4.25 23.74
CA ALA A 141 -21.70 3.27 24.71
C ALA A 141 -20.55 2.45 24.13
N LEU A 142 -19.50 2.22 24.92
CA LEU A 142 -18.39 1.36 24.52
C LEU A 142 -18.82 -0.11 24.58
N GLY A 143 -18.43 -0.87 23.57
CA GLY A 143 -18.66 -2.31 23.52
C GLY A 143 -18.50 -2.86 22.12
N ASP A 144 -18.36 -4.17 22.04
CA ASP A 144 -18.04 -4.86 20.80
C ASP A 144 -19.19 -4.78 19.80
N ARG A 145 -18.86 -4.69 18.50
CA ARG A 145 -19.86 -4.62 17.43
C ARG A 145 -19.89 -5.90 16.61
N PRO A 146 -21.04 -6.58 16.46
CA PRO A 146 -21.14 -7.75 15.59
C PRO A 146 -20.97 -7.35 14.12
N ILE A 147 -20.24 -8.18 13.37
CA ILE A 147 -19.98 -8.00 11.94
C ILE A 147 -20.94 -8.86 11.12
N HIS A 148 -21.64 -8.22 10.17
CA HIS A 148 -22.66 -8.88 9.35
C HIS A 148 -22.33 -8.90 7.84
N SER A 149 -21.39 -8.07 7.41
CA SER A 149 -21.13 -7.71 6.01
C SER A 149 -19.63 -7.45 5.77
N GLY A 150 -19.28 -7.04 4.56
CA GLY A 150 -17.92 -6.59 4.22
C GLY A 150 -17.46 -5.42 5.08
N LEU A 151 -16.14 -5.21 5.11
CA LEU A 151 -15.50 -4.13 5.85
C LEU A 151 -14.49 -3.43 4.95
N THR A 152 -14.49 -2.09 5.00
CA THR A 152 -13.57 -1.23 4.26
C THR A 152 -12.88 -0.27 5.22
N LEU A 153 -11.55 -0.31 5.27
CA LEU A 153 -10.76 0.65 6.02
C LEU A 153 -10.48 1.89 5.16
N LYS A 154 -10.71 3.07 5.72
CA LYS A 154 -10.39 4.36 5.09
C LYS A 154 -9.51 5.21 6.01
N ILE A 155 -8.58 5.95 5.42
CA ILE A 155 -7.71 6.91 6.11
C ILE A 155 -7.96 8.29 5.51
N ALA A 156 -8.26 9.27 6.35
CA ALA A 156 -8.58 10.63 5.93
C ALA A 156 -7.80 11.66 6.77
N ASN A 157 -7.93 12.93 6.39
CA ASN A 157 -7.29 14.06 7.06
C ASN A 157 -5.75 13.96 7.17
N ASN A 158 -5.12 13.24 6.25
CA ASN A 158 -3.66 13.24 6.08
C ASN A 158 -3.26 14.25 4.99
N SER A 159 -2.20 15.01 5.26
CA SER A 159 -1.59 15.97 4.33
C SER A 159 -0.08 15.76 4.16
N VAL A 160 0.48 14.71 4.77
CA VAL A 160 1.89 14.36 4.66
C VAL A 160 2.07 13.32 3.54
N ASN A 161 2.82 13.69 2.50
CA ASN A 161 3.20 12.80 1.42
C ASN A 161 4.05 11.64 1.97
N ASP A 162 3.87 10.44 1.41
CA ASP A 162 4.59 9.23 1.83
C ASP A 162 4.42 8.88 3.33
N ALA A 163 3.42 9.46 4.01
CA ALA A 163 3.07 9.09 5.37
C ALA A 163 2.74 7.60 5.44
N THR A 164 3.11 6.95 6.53
CA THR A 164 2.84 5.54 6.76
C THR A 164 2.12 5.33 8.07
N GLY A 165 1.42 4.21 8.17
CA GLY A 165 0.83 3.79 9.43
C GLY A 165 0.30 2.37 9.38
N THR A 166 -0.12 1.90 10.55
CA THR A 166 -0.69 0.57 10.73
C THR A 166 -1.97 0.69 11.55
N VAL A 167 -3.00 -0.02 11.11
CA VAL A 167 -4.26 -0.19 11.85
C VAL A 167 -4.46 -1.68 12.11
N ILE A 168 -4.70 -2.05 13.36
CA ILE A 168 -4.90 -3.43 13.78
C ILE A 168 -6.29 -3.54 14.39
N ILE A 169 -7.12 -4.45 13.88
CA ILE A 169 -8.45 -4.71 14.43
C ILE A 169 -8.50 -6.15 14.91
N THR A 170 -8.83 -6.31 16.19
CA THR A 170 -9.06 -7.61 16.82
C THR A 170 -10.54 -7.96 16.77
N PHE A 171 -10.81 -9.18 16.34
CA PHE A 171 -12.14 -9.77 16.29
C PHE A 171 -12.20 -11.01 17.19
N ILE A 172 -13.31 -11.15 17.90
CA ILE A 172 -13.61 -12.30 18.77
C ILE A 172 -14.92 -12.97 18.33
N LYS A 173 -15.07 -14.25 18.59
CA LYS A 173 -16.27 -15.03 18.23
C LYS A 173 -17.11 -15.40 19.45
#